data_AF-A0A940NYC7-F1
#
_entry.id   AF-A0A940NYC7-F1
#
_cell.length_a   1.000
_cell.length_b   1.000
_cell.length_c   1.000
_cell.angle_alpha   90.00
_cell.angle_beta   90.00
_cell.angle_gamma   90.00
#
_symmetry.space_group_name_H-M   'P 1'
#
loop_
_entity.id
_entity.type
_entity.pdbx_description
1 polymer ?
#
loop_
_entity_poly.entity_id
_entity_poly.type
_entity_poly.pdbx_seq_one_letter_code
_entity_poly.pdbx_strand_id
1 'polypeptide(L)'
;MDKTLFPITMEKHIIFCAVATVFFLLQFIRTKRIYQLILAIAVPLSLVVYVAPENNTVFYGVGIAEAVLLVLAFILSIVQNSRDKKAEKLKQAAAGAEG
;
A
#
# COMPACT_ATOMS: atom_id res chain seq x y z
N MET A 1 -32.17 -5.23 0.86
CA MET A 1 -31.10 -6.21 1.11
C MET A 1 -29.81 -5.41 1.08
N ASP A 2 -29.36 -4.96 2.24
CA ASP A 2 -28.17 -4.12 2.35
C ASP A 2 -26.97 -4.91 1.83
N LYS A 3 -26.53 -4.59 0.61
CA LYS A 3 -25.39 -5.23 -0.05
C LYS A 3 -24.12 -4.69 0.59
N THR A 4 -23.84 -5.12 1.82
CA THR A 4 -22.56 -4.84 2.48
C THR A 4 -21.50 -5.72 1.83
N LEU A 5 -20.85 -5.19 0.79
CA LEU A 5 -19.74 -5.84 0.06
C LEU A 5 -18.55 -6.20 0.97
N PHE A 6 -18.44 -5.53 2.11
CA PHE A 6 -17.50 -5.82 3.18
C PHE A 6 -18.25 -5.98 4.51
N PRO A 7 -17.70 -6.72 5.51
CA PRO A 7 -18.28 -6.82 6.86
C PRO A 7 -18.29 -5.48 7.64
N ILE A 8 -17.93 -4.39 6.97
CA ILE A 8 -17.88 -3.01 7.46
C ILE A 8 -18.85 -2.18 6.60
N THR A 9 -19.65 -1.33 7.25
CA THR A 9 -20.53 -0.37 6.57
C THR A 9 -19.73 0.51 5.61
N MET A 10 -20.32 0.89 4.47
CA MET A 10 -19.68 1.76 3.46
C MET A 10 -19.03 3.00 4.08
N GLU A 11 -19.73 3.69 4.99
CA GLU A 11 -19.23 4.87 5.70
C GLU A 11 -17.90 4.59 6.42
N LYS A 12 -17.79 3.43 7.09
CA LYS A 12 -16.58 3.02 7.81
C LYS A 12 -15.44 2.70 6.86
N HIS A 13 -15.73 2.12 5.69
CA HIS A 13 -14.72 1.85 4.68
C HIS A 13 -14.14 3.15 4.11
N ILE A 14 -14.97 4.16 3.84
CA ILE A 14 -14.51 5.48 3.38
C ILE A 14 -13.61 6.13 4.43
N ILE A 15 -14.02 6.14 5.70
CA ILE A 15 -13.22 6.71 6.81
C ILE A 15 -11.89 5.97 6.93
N PHE A 16 -11.93 4.63 6.87
CA PHE A 16 -10.72 3.80 6.89
C PHE A 16 -9.77 4.15 5.74
N CYS A 17 -10.28 4.24 4.51
CA CYS A 17 -9.46 4.58 3.35
C CYS A 17 -8.86 5.99 3.49
N ALA A 18 -9.63 6.98 3.93
CA ALA A 18 -9.14 8.33 4.15
C ALA A 18 -7.99 8.38 5.19
N VAL A 19 -8.17 7.72 6.33
CA VAL A 19 -7.15 7.66 7.39
C VAL A 19 -5.91 6.90 6.92
N ALA A 20 -6.10 5.76 6.25
CA ALA A 20 -4.99 4.94 5.75
C ALA A 20 -4.19 5.68 4.66
N THR A 21 -4.84 6.42 3.75
CA THR A 21 -4.15 7.25 2.76
C THR A 21 -3.30 8.33 3.42
N VAL A 22 -3.85 9.07 4.40
CA VAL A 22 -3.07 10.08 5.15
C VAL A 22 -1.89 9.44 5.86
N PHE A 23 -2.11 8.28 6.51
CA PHE A 23 -1.06 7.54 7.18
C PHE A 23 0.05 7.11 6.23
N PHE A 24 -0.27 6.52 5.08
CA PHE A 24 0.72 6.09 4.09
C PHE A 24 1.45 7.28 3.45
N LEU A 25 0.80 8.43 3.26
CA LEU A 25 1.46 9.66 2.79
C LEU A 25 2.45 10.20 3.83
N LEU A 26 2.06 10.26 5.10
CA LEU A 26 2.98 10.66 6.18
C LEU A 26 4.15 9.69 6.32
N GLN A 27 3.87 8.39 6.23
CA GLN A 27 4.88 7.33 6.25
C GLN A 27 5.84 7.46 5.06
N PHE A 28 5.33 7.83 3.88
CA PHE A 28 6.12 8.12 2.69
C PHE A 28 7.04 9.32 2.88
N ILE A 29 6.57 10.42 3.45
CA ILE A 29 7.42 11.59 3.73
C ILE A 29 8.57 11.20 4.67
N ARG A 30 8.30 10.37 5.68
CA ARG A 30 9.29 9.94 6.67
C ARG A 30 10.30 8.92 6.14
N THR A 31 9.84 7.93 5.38
CA THR A 31 10.66 6.76 4.99
C THR A 31 11.13 6.84 3.54
N LYS A 32 10.50 7.67 2.70
CA LYS A 32 10.71 7.83 1.25
C LYS A 32 10.67 6.52 0.45
N ARG A 33 9.91 5.52 0.94
CA ARG A 33 9.87 4.20 0.31
C ARG A 33 8.76 4.11 -0.72
N ILE A 34 9.11 3.68 -1.93
CA ILE A 34 8.19 3.67 -3.09
C ILE A 34 6.95 2.80 -2.83
N TYR A 35 7.04 1.73 -2.03
CA TYR A 35 5.88 0.90 -1.72
C TYR A 35 4.79 1.65 -0.93
N GLN A 36 5.14 2.69 -0.17
CA GLN A 36 4.16 3.48 0.59
C GLN A 36 3.30 4.33 -0.33
N LEU A 37 3.85 4.81 -1.45
CA LEU A 37 3.06 5.47 -2.50
C LEU A 37 2.08 4.51 -3.18
N ILE A 38 2.53 3.28 -3.47
CA ILE A 38 1.67 2.26 -4.08
C ILE A 38 0.48 1.97 -3.17
N LEU A 39 0.71 1.83 -1.85
CA LEU A 39 -0.36 1.64 -0.88
C LEU A 39 -1.26 2.87 -0.74
N ALA A 40 -0.69 4.08 -0.77
CA ALA A 40 -1.46 5.32 -0.72
C ALA A 40 -2.42 5.50 -1.91
N ILE A 41 -2.12 4.87 -3.06
CA ILE A 41 -2.97 4.86 -4.26
C ILE A 41 -3.92 3.65 -4.26
N ALA A 42 -3.44 2.48 -3.85
CA ALA A 42 -4.26 1.26 -3.78
C ALA A 42 -5.44 1.46 -2.83
N VAL A 43 -5.23 2.03 -1.64
CA VAL A 43 -6.30 2.20 -0.65
C VAL A 43 -7.49 3.06 -1.15
N PRO A 44 -7.30 4.22 -1.80
CA PRO A 44 -8.39 4.94 -2.45
C PRO A 44 -8.99 4.21 -3.66
N LEU A 45 -8.19 3.43 -4.38
CA LEU A 45 -8.64 2.66 -5.54
C LEU A 45 -9.71 1.63 -5.13
N SER A 46 -9.60 1.07 -3.92
CA SER A 46 -10.61 0.17 -3.35
C SER A 46 -12.01 0.79 -3.31
N LEU A 47 -12.12 2.11 -3.16
CA LEU A 47 -13.41 2.82 -3.13
C LEU A 47 -14.11 2.83 -4.49
N VAL A 48 -13.38 2.60 -5.60
CA VAL A 48 -13.95 2.50 -6.95
C VAL A 48 -14.96 1.35 -7.04
N VAL A 49 -14.86 0.34 -6.16
CA VAL A 49 -15.84 -0.74 -6.06
C VAL A 49 -17.27 -0.24 -5.82
N TYR A 50 -17.44 0.94 -5.22
CA TYR A 50 -18.74 1.54 -4.92
C TYR A 50 -19.34 2.33 -6.10
N VAL A 51 -18.59 2.57 -7.18
CA VAL A 51 -19.09 3.31 -8.35
C VAL A 51 -20.13 2.50 -9.13
N ALA A 52 -19.99 1.17 -9.15
CA ALA A 52 -20.89 0.27 -9.86
C ALA A 52 -21.13 -1.01 -9.04
N PRO A 53 -21.89 -0.94 -7.94
CA PRO A 53 -22.04 -2.02 -6.97
C PRO A 53 -22.76 -3.27 -7.51
N GLU A 54 -23.46 -3.14 -8.64
CA GLU A 54 -24.19 -4.24 -9.28
C GLU A 54 -23.35 -4.94 -10.37
N ASN A 55 -22.21 -4.38 -10.74
CA ASN A 55 -21.37 -4.89 -11.82
C ASN A 55 -20.24 -5.77 -11.28
N ASN A 56 -20.42 -7.08 -11.40
CA ASN A 56 -19.42 -8.07 -10.98
C ASN A 56 -18.06 -7.87 -11.66
N THR A 57 -18.03 -7.36 -12.90
CA THR A 57 -16.77 -7.12 -13.63
C THR A 57 -15.96 -6.00 -12.99
N VAL A 58 -16.60 -4.94 -12.50
CA VAL A 58 -15.92 -3.85 -11.78
C VAL A 58 -15.40 -4.36 -10.44
N PHE A 59 -16.18 -5.19 -9.74
CA PHE A 59 -15.76 -5.80 -8.49
C PHE A 59 -14.50 -6.66 -8.65
N TYR A 60 -14.51 -7.63 -9.57
CA TYR A 60 -13.35 -8.48 -9.81
C TYR A 60 -12.18 -7.69 -10.41
N GLY A 61 -12.45 -6.71 -11.28
CA GLY A 61 -11.42 -5.86 -11.87
C GLY A 61 -10.68 -5.02 -10.83
N VAL A 62 -11.41 -4.33 -9.96
CA VAL A 62 -10.82 -3.55 -8.86
C VAL A 62 -10.12 -4.49 -7.87
N GLY A 63 -10.73 -5.61 -7.51
CA GLY A 63 -10.12 -6.58 -6.59
C GLY A 63 -8.81 -7.18 -7.13
N ILE A 64 -8.76 -7.54 -8.42
CA ILE A 64 -7.53 -8.02 -9.06
C ILE A 64 -6.48 -6.92 -9.14
N ALA A 65 -6.86 -5.71 -9.55
CA ALA A 65 -5.95 -4.57 -9.61
C ALA A 65 -5.34 -4.28 -8.24
N GLU A 66 -6.15 -4.31 -7.19
CA GLU A 66 -5.71 -4.12 -5.82
C GLU A 66 -4.76 -5.22 -5.36
N ALA A 67 -5.09 -6.49 -5.62
CA ALA A 67 -4.22 -7.62 -5.30
C ALA A 67 -2.84 -7.48 -5.97
N VAL A 68 -2.80 -7.07 -7.25
CA VAL A 68 -1.55 -6.82 -7.97
C VAL A 68 -0.74 -5.69 -7.34
N LEU A 69 -1.38 -4.57 -6.98
CA LEU A 69 -0.72 -3.44 -6.32
C LEU A 69 -0.16 -3.84 -4.95
N LEU A 70 -0.90 -4.63 -4.16
CA LEU A 70 -0.45 -5.12 -2.87
C LEU A 70 0.74 -6.08 -3.00
N VAL A 71 0.70 -7.00 -3.97
CA VAL A 71 1.84 -7.90 -4.26
C VAL A 71 3.07 -7.11 -4.70
N LEU A 72 2.91 -6.12 -5.59
CA LEU A 72 3.99 -5.22 -6.00
C LEU A 72 4.58 -4.44 -4.82
N ALA A 73 3.72 -3.86 -3.98
CA ALA A 73 4.14 -3.14 -2.77
C ALA A 73 4.92 -4.06 -1.82
N PHE A 74 4.46 -5.30 -1.63
CA PHE A 74 5.11 -6.30 -0.79
C PHE A 74 6.50 -6.67 -1.32
N ILE A 75 6.62 -6.99 -2.61
CA ILE A 75 7.91 -7.31 -3.24
C ILE A 75 8.88 -6.12 -3.11
N LEU A 76 8.41 -4.90 -3.41
CA LEU A 76 9.24 -3.69 -3.29
C LEU A 76 9.67 -3.40 -1.85
N SER A 77 8.84 -3.73 -0.87
CA SER A 77 9.20 -3.63 0.55
C SER A 77 10.37 -4.55 0.90
N ILE A 78 10.31 -5.82 0.47
CA ILE A 78 11.39 -6.80 0.70
C ILE A 78 12.70 -6.36 0.00
N VAL A 79 12.60 -5.92 -1.26
CA VAL A 79 13.76 -5.51 -2.06
C VAL A 79 14.41 -4.26 -1.46
N GLN A 80 13.63 -3.23 -1.11
CA GLN A 80 14.17 -2.01 -0.49
C GLN A 80 14.79 -2.31 0.88
N ASN A 81 14.14 -3.12 1.71
CA ASN A 81 14.68 -3.50 3.02
C ASN A 81 16.03 -4.25 2.90
N SER A 82 16.16 -5.11 1.89
CA SER A 82 17.42 -5.82 1.63
C SER A 82 18.53 -4.88 1.14
N ARG A 83 18.19 -3.87 0.32
CA ARG A 83 19.12 -2.84 -0.15
C ARG A 83 19.61 -1.94 0.98
N ASP A 84 18.70 -1.51 1.86
CA ASP A 84 19.01 -0.66 3.01
C ASP A 84 20.00 -1.38 3.95
N LYS A 85 19.75 -2.65 4.27
CA LYS A 85 20.65 -3.49 5.08
C LYS A 85 22.03 -3.68 4.43
N LYS A 86 22.09 -3.85 3.11
CA LYS A 86 23.35 -3.98 2.38
C LYS A 86 24.14 -2.67 2.40
N ALA A 87 23.47 -1.53 2.20
CA ALA A 87 24.10 -0.21 2.27
C ALA A 87 24.64 0.09 3.68
N GLU A 88 23.93 -0.31 4.73
CA GLU A 88 24.39 -0.15 6.11
C GLU A 88 25.64 -1.01 6.40
N LYS A 89 25.65 -2.28 5.98
CA LYS A 89 26.83 -3.15 6.11
C LYS A 89 28.06 -2.62 5.37
N LEU A 90 27.88 -2.08 4.16
CA LEU A 90 28.95 -1.44 3.39
C LEU A 90 29.51 -0.21 4.10
N LYS A 91 28.64 0.63 4.69
CA LYS A 91 29.07 1.79 5.48
C LYS A 91 29.83 1.39 6.74
N GLN A 92 29.38 0.35 7.46
CA GLN A 92 30.09 -0.16 8.64
C GLN A 92 31.44 -0.78 8.29
N ALA A 93 31.53 -1.52 7.18
CA ALA A 93 32.80 -2.08 6.70
C ALA A 93 33.80 -1.01 6.24
N ALA A 94 33.33 0.08 5.63
CA ALA A 94 34.17 1.22 5.28
C ALA A 94 34.65 1.99 6.53
N ALA A 95 33.75 2.26 7.49
CA ALA A 95 34.10 2.99 8.71
C ALA A 95 35.02 2.20 9.65
N GLY A 96 34.95 0.87 9.65
CA GLY A 96 35.86 0.00 10.42
C GLY A 96 37.22 -0.24 9.76
N ALA A 97 37.40 0.14 8.50
CA ALA A 97 38.69 0.03 7.80
C ALA A 97 39.55 1.30 7.93
N GLU A 98 38.99 2.39 8.45
CA GLU A 98 39.66 3.70 8.64
C GLU A 98 40.08 3.97 10.11
N GLY A 99 39.86 3.04 11.03
CA GLY A 99 40.27 3.12 12.45
C GLY A 99 41.28 2.06 12.83
#